data_AF-A0A536Q2J6-F1
#
_entry.id   AF-A0A536Q2J6-F1
#
_cell.length_a   1.000
_cell.length_b   1.000
_cell.length_c   1.000
_cell.angle_alpha   90.00
_cell.angle_beta   90.00
_cell.angle_gamma   90.00
#
_symmetry.space_group_name_H-M   'P 1'
#
loop_
_entity.id
_entity.type
_entity.pdbx_description
1 polymer ?
#
loop_
_entity_poly.entity_id
_entity_poly.type
_entity_poly.pdbx_seq_one_letter_code
_entity_poly.pdbx_strand_id
1 'polypeptide(L)'
;MSDETRAKPPQLTLEQLADLLPGTGEIMASVGVAWWKCVYAARGGNWELAAYFARRVRGLQRKLAVIRPKYADDLLAFEAELLAPVLASL
;
A
#
# COMPACT_ATOMS: atom_id res chain seq x y z
N MET A 1 40.73 10.50 18.95
CA MET A 1 39.36 11.04 19.07
C MET A 1 38.43 9.85 19.11
N SER A 2 37.76 9.69 20.25
CA SER A 2 37.03 8.52 20.73
C SER A 2 35.76 8.20 19.94
N ASP A 3 35.70 6.99 19.37
CA ASP A 3 34.51 6.36 18.79
C ASP A 3 34.12 5.13 19.63
N GLU A 4 33.99 5.30 20.95
CA GLU A 4 33.94 4.15 21.87
C GLU A 4 32.62 3.97 22.65
N THR A 5 31.56 4.73 22.37
CA THR A 5 30.25 4.45 22.99
C THR A 5 29.09 4.82 22.07
N ARG A 6 28.97 4.18 20.90
CA ARG A 6 27.66 4.09 20.26
C ARG A 6 26.89 2.95 20.91
N ALA A 7 26.13 3.28 21.97
CA ALA A 7 25.23 2.33 22.61
C ALA A 7 24.34 1.66 21.56
N LYS A 8 24.23 0.33 21.60
CA LYS A 8 23.33 -0.42 20.71
C LYS A 8 21.91 0.13 20.91
N PRO A 9 21.20 0.53 19.83
CA PRO A 9 19.86 1.05 19.98
C PRO A 9 18.98 0.00 20.69
N PRO A 10 18.04 0.44 21.55
CA PRO A 10 17.13 -0.47 22.24
C PRO A 10 16.40 -1.35 21.21
N GLN A 11 16.33 -2.65 21.48
CA GLN A 11 15.60 -3.58 20.61
C GLN A 11 14.10 -3.37 20.83
N LEU A 12 13.36 -3.11 19.76
CA LEU A 12 11.90 -2.98 19.81
C LEU A 12 11.26 -4.36 19.98
N THR A 13 10.19 -4.45 20.77
CA THR A 13 9.33 -5.64 20.81
C THR A 13 8.48 -5.74 19.55
N LEU A 14 7.85 -6.90 19.32
CA LEU A 14 6.96 -7.09 18.18
C LEU A 14 5.75 -6.14 18.24
N GLU A 15 5.22 -5.89 19.44
CA GLU A 15 4.11 -4.96 19.67
C GLU A 15 4.53 -3.53 19.33
N GLN A 16 5.71 -3.11 19.77
CA GLN A 16 6.26 -1.79 19.44
C GLN A 16 6.51 -1.64 17.94
N LEU A 17 6.92 -2.70 17.24
CA LEU A 17 7.03 -2.70 15.78
C LEU A 17 5.66 -2.60 15.10
N ALA A 18 4.63 -3.24 15.65
CA ALA A 18 3.27 -3.17 15.13
C ALA A 18 2.67 -1.77 15.29
N ASP A 19 2.98 -1.06 16.38
CA ASP A 19 2.56 0.32 16.63
C ASP A 19 3.18 1.34 15.65
N LEU A 20 4.33 1.00 15.04
CA LEU A 20 4.98 1.81 14.02
C LEU A 20 4.41 1.59 12.61
N LEU A 21 3.55 0.58 12.42
CA LEU A 21 2.93 0.33 11.12
C LEU A 21 1.92 1.44 10.80
N PRO A 22 1.81 1.83 9.51
CA PRO A 22 0.86 2.85 9.12
C PRO A 22 -0.58 2.46 9.45
N GLY A 23 -1.37 3.45 9.83
CA GLY A 23 -2.78 3.27 10.12
C GLY A 23 -3.59 2.94 8.86
N THR A 24 -4.76 2.32 9.02
CA THR A 24 -5.68 2.04 7.90
C THR A 24 -5.97 3.31 7.09
N GLY A 25 -6.22 4.44 7.76
CA GLY A 25 -6.50 5.72 7.10
C GLY A 25 -5.35 6.21 6.22
N GLU A 26 -4.10 6.05 6.66
CA GLU A 26 -2.92 6.48 5.91
C GLU A 26 -2.69 5.62 4.66
N ILE A 27 -2.88 4.30 4.80
CA ILE A 27 -2.82 3.38 3.65
C ILE A 27 -3.94 3.70 2.66
N MET A 28 -5.16 3.92 3.14
CA MET A 28 -6.31 4.23 2.28
C MET A 28 -6.20 5.61 1.63
N ALA A 29 -5.59 6.59 2.28
CA ALA A 29 -5.24 7.86 1.64
C ALA A 29 -4.27 7.64 0.47
N SER A 30 -3.26 6.78 0.66
CA SER A 30 -2.33 6.38 -0.40
C SER A 30 -3.01 5.61 -1.54
N VAL A 31 -3.99 4.76 -1.23
CA VAL A 31 -4.84 4.07 -2.21
C VAL A 31 -5.61 5.10 -3.04
N GLY A 32 -6.29 6.05 -2.38
CA GLY A 32 -7.02 7.12 -3.05
C GLY A 32 -6.14 7.91 -4.01
N VAL A 33 -4.93 8.29 -3.57
CA VAL A 33 -3.95 8.99 -4.42
C VAL A 33 -3.53 8.18 -5.64
N ALA A 34 -3.26 6.89 -5.47
CA ALA A 34 -2.92 6.03 -6.60
C ALA A 34 -4.12 5.84 -7.54
N TRP A 35 -5.34 5.72 -7.00
CA TRP A 35 -6.54 5.43 -7.78
C TRP A 35 -6.92 6.56 -8.73
N TRP A 36 -6.98 7.81 -8.27
CA TRP A 36 -7.29 8.91 -9.17
C TRP A 36 -6.16 9.12 -10.20
N LYS A 37 -4.89 8.95 -9.82
CA LYS A 37 -3.77 9.03 -10.76
C LYS A 37 -3.85 7.96 -11.85
N CYS A 38 -4.30 6.75 -11.53
CA CYS A 38 -4.59 5.70 -12.51
C CYS A 38 -5.60 6.19 -13.55
N VAL A 39 -6.74 6.74 -13.09
CA VAL A 39 -7.81 7.24 -13.96
C VAL A 39 -7.33 8.36 -14.86
N TYR A 40 -6.63 9.36 -14.32
CA TYR A 40 -6.16 10.49 -15.12
C TYR A 40 -5.01 10.13 -16.07
N ALA A 41 -4.13 9.19 -15.69
CA ALA A 41 -3.12 8.65 -16.60
C ALA A 41 -3.77 7.96 -17.80
N ALA A 42 -4.77 7.10 -17.56
CA ALA A 42 -5.53 6.44 -18.62
C ALA A 42 -6.27 7.44 -19.52
N ARG A 43 -6.94 8.45 -18.92
CA ARG A 43 -7.59 9.53 -19.68
C ARG A 43 -6.63 10.34 -20.55
N GLY A 44 -5.38 10.50 -20.11
CA GLY A 44 -4.32 11.14 -20.88
C GLY A 44 -3.64 10.23 -21.90
N GLY A 45 -4.08 8.97 -22.05
CA GLY A 45 -3.47 7.98 -22.95
C GLY A 45 -2.13 7.41 -22.47
N ASN A 46 -1.71 7.72 -21.22
CA ASN A 46 -0.49 7.16 -20.63
C ASN A 46 -0.79 5.83 -19.93
N TRP A 47 -0.96 4.78 -20.73
CA TRP A 47 -1.37 3.44 -20.29
C TRP A 47 -0.35 2.79 -19.36
N GLU A 48 0.95 2.96 -19.61
CA GLU A 48 2.00 2.41 -18.74
C GLU A 48 1.93 3.00 -17.32
N LEU A 49 1.69 4.31 -17.22
CA LEU A 49 1.55 4.99 -15.94
C LEU A 49 0.23 4.59 -15.24
N ALA A 50 -0.86 4.41 -16.00
CA ALA A 50 -2.09 3.86 -15.46
C ALA A 50 -1.88 2.45 -14.88
N ALA A 51 -1.22 1.56 -15.63
CA ALA A 51 -0.91 0.21 -15.20
C ALA A 51 -0.03 0.21 -13.93
N TYR A 52 0.94 1.12 -13.84
CA TYR A 52 1.72 1.32 -12.62
C TYR A 52 0.85 1.67 -11.42
N PHE A 53 -0.07 2.63 -11.55
CA PHE A 53 -0.92 3.04 -10.44
C PHE A 53 -1.96 1.98 -10.06
N ALA A 54 -2.50 1.23 -11.02
CA ALA A 54 -3.37 0.08 -10.74
C ALA A 54 -2.62 -0.99 -9.92
N ARG A 55 -1.39 -1.34 -10.31
CA ARG A 55 -0.53 -2.26 -9.51
C ARG A 55 -0.21 -1.70 -8.14
N ARG A 56 -0.04 -0.37 -8.02
CA ARG A 56 0.21 0.30 -6.74
C ARG A 56 -0.99 0.19 -5.80
N VAL A 57 -2.22 0.36 -6.29
CA VAL A 57 -3.44 0.15 -5.48
C VAL A 57 -3.47 -1.27 -4.93
N ARG A 58 -3.24 -2.28 -5.79
CA ARG A 58 -3.18 -3.69 -5.37
C ARG A 58 -2.16 -3.91 -4.25
N GLY A 59 -0.95 -3.38 -4.44
CA GLY A 59 0.13 -3.52 -3.46
C GLY A 59 -0.18 -2.88 -2.11
N LEU A 60 -0.87 -1.74 -2.09
CA LEU A 60 -1.28 -1.06 -0.85
C LEU A 60 -2.38 -1.85 -0.13
N GLN A 61 -3.38 -2.34 -0.86
CA GLN A 61 -4.47 -3.14 -0.28
C GLN A 61 -3.97 -4.47 0.29
N ARG A 62 -3.07 -5.18 -0.41
CA ARG A 62 -2.46 -6.40 0.12
C ARG A 62 -1.64 -6.15 1.39
N LYS A 63 -0.92 -5.02 1.47
CA LYS A 63 -0.25 -4.61 2.71
C LYS A 63 -1.25 -4.33 3.83
N LEU A 64 -2.35 -3.64 3.54
CA LEU A 64 -3.40 -3.38 4.53
C LEU A 64 -4.02 -4.68 5.04
N ALA A 65 -4.27 -5.67 4.18
CA ALA A 65 -4.79 -6.97 4.58
C ALA A 65 -3.85 -7.69 5.57
N VAL A 66 -2.52 -7.56 5.39
CA VAL A 66 -1.54 -8.10 6.35
C VAL A 66 -1.55 -7.32 7.67
N ILE A 67 -1.58 -6.00 7.61
CA ILE A 67 -1.51 -5.12 8.80
C ILE A 67 -2.83 -5.13 9.59
N ARG A 68 -3.96 -5.36 8.93
CA ARG A 68 -5.32 -5.38 9.48
C ARG A 68 -6.12 -6.54 8.88
N PRO A 69 -5.91 -7.79 9.34
CA PRO A 69 -6.56 -8.98 8.79
C PRO A 69 -8.08 -8.93 8.77
N LYS A 70 -8.72 -8.16 9.66
CA LYS A 70 -10.18 -7.97 9.68
C LYS A 70 -10.78 -7.41 8.38
N TYR A 71 -9.98 -6.79 7.52
CA TYR A 71 -10.41 -6.26 6.23
C TYR A 71 -9.95 -7.13 5.04
N ALA A 72 -9.31 -8.27 5.29
CA ALA A 72 -8.68 -9.05 4.22
C ALA A 72 -9.67 -9.51 3.15
N ASP A 73 -10.85 -10.01 3.57
CA ASP A 73 -11.88 -10.49 2.66
C ASP A 73 -12.49 -9.36 1.83
N ASP A 74 -12.80 -8.21 2.46
CA ASP A 74 -13.31 -7.02 1.76
C ASP A 74 -12.31 -6.52 0.70
N LEU A 75 -11.02 -6.52 1.04
CA LEU A 75 -9.95 -6.08 0.14
C LEU A 75 -9.72 -7.09 -1.00
N LEU A 76 -9.88 -8.39 -0.73
CA LEU A 76 -9.79 -9.43 -1.74
C LEU A 76 -10.97 -9.36 -2.71
N ALA A 77 -12.18 -9.11 -2.22
CA ALA A 77 -13.37 -8.86 -3.04
C ALA A 77 -13.17 -7.63 -3.93
N PHE A 78 -12.70 -6.50 -3.36
CA PHE A 78 -12.35 -5.32 -4.15
C PHE A 78 -11.31 -5.63 -5.23
N GLU A 79 -10.26 -6.38 -4.89
CA GLU A 79 -9.22 -6.75 -5.85
C GLU A 79 -9.80 -7.56 -7.01
N ALA A 80 -10.64 -8.55 -6.71
CA ALA A 80 -11.22 -9.44 -7.72
C ALA A 80 -12.28 -8.74 -8.59
N GLU A 81 -13.18 -7.97 -7.98
CA GLU A 81 -14.36 -7.42 -8.66
C GLU A 81 -14.07 -6.10 -9.37
N LEU A 82 -13.19 -5.26 -8.82
CA LEU A 82 -12.97 -3.91 -9.31
C LEU A 82 -11.57 -3.70 -9.90
N LEU A 83 -10.53 -4.22 -9.23
CA LEU A 83 -9.16 -3.94 -9.63
C LEU A 83 -8.64 -4.89 -10.72
N ALA A 84 -8.96 -6.18 -10.66
CA ALA A 84 -8.51 -7.17 -11.62
C ALA A 84 -8.99 -6.88 -13.05
N PRO A 85 -10.26 -6.48 -13.30
CA PRO A 85 -10.70 -6.07 -14.63
C PRO A 85 -9.93 -4.86 -15.18
N VAL A 86 -9.63 -3.88 -14.33
CA VAL A 86 -8.81 -2.72 -14.71
C VAL A 86 -7.41 -3.17 -15.10
N LEU A 87 -6.76 -4.02 -14.30
CA LEU A 87 -5.43 -4.54 -14.59
C LEU A 87 -5.38 -5.39 -15.86
N ALA A 88 -6.45 -6.11 -16.20
CA ALA A 88 -6.53 -6.89 -17.43
C ALA A 88 -6.73 -6.01 -18.68
N SER A 89 -7.11 -4.74 -18.50
CA SER A 89 -7.43 -3.79 -19.57
C SER A 89 -6.33 -2.74 -19.83
N LEU A 90 -5.24 -2.79 -19.05
CA LEU A 90 -4.11 -1.85 -19.09
C LEU A 90 -2.84 -2.56 -19.56
#